data_AF-A0A960YWZ5-F1
#
_entry.id   AF-A0A960YWZ5-F1
#
_cell.length_a   1.000
_cell.length_b   1.000
_cell.length_c   1.000
_cell.angle_alpha   90.00
_cell.angle_beta   90.00
_cell.angle_gamma   90.00
#
_symmetry.space_group_name_H-M   'P 1'
#
loop_
_entity.id
_entity.type
_entity.pdbx_description
1 polymer ?
#
loop_
_entity_poly.entity_id
_entity_poly.type
_entity_poly.pdbx_seq_one_letter_code
_entity_poly.pdbx_strand_id
1 'polypeptide(L)'
;MSIRKILSDMDTVKKTVFESLSKKLLEYEEEISDYELRRIVFSMFKRVLGYEVYWADSDIHGKNRILLQTETEEIIVNITSLMDSLRKIHKEYTNYLDSKFFEEKKKTQDFEI
;
A
#
# COMPACT_ATOMS: atom_id res chain seq x y z
N MET A 1 -21.24 18.60 -12.28
CA MET A 1 -19.80 18.33 -12.04
C MET A 1 -19.25 17.62 -13.27
N SER A 2 -18.17 18.10 -13.90
CA SER A 2 -17.69 17.55 -15.19
C SER A 2 -16.85 16.28 -14.98
N ILE A 3 -17.03 15.27 -15.84
CA ILE A 3 -16.31 13.96 -15.80
C ILE A 3 -14.78 14.17 -15.77
N ARG A 4 -14.26 15.19 -16.45
CA ARG A 4 -12.82 15.53 -16.43
C ARG A 4 -12.31 15.96 -15.05
N LYS A 5 -13.17 16.59 -14.24
CA LYS A 5 -12.82 17.01 -12.87
C LYS A 5 -12.79 15.80 -11.92
N ILE A 6 -13.75 14.89 -12.07
CA ILE A 6 -13.75 13.60 -11.34
C ILE A 6 -12.50 12.78 -11.68
N LEU A 7 -12.10 12.73 -12.95
CA LEU A 7 -10.89 12.02 -13.38
C LEU A 7 -9.60 12.70 -12.87
N SER A 8 -9.51 14.04 -12.85
CA SER A 8 -8.34 14.72 -12.28
C SER A 8 -8.25 14.56 -10.77
N ASP A 9 -9.39 14.54 -10.09
CA ASP A 9 -9.47 14.24 -8.65
C ASP A 9 -9.03 12.78 -8.40
N MET A 10 -9.39 11.85 -9.29
CA MET A 10 -9.02 10.45 -9.18
C MET A 10 -7.51 10.22 -9.38
N ASP A 11 -6.87 10.91 -10.32
CA ASP A 11 -5.42 10.80 -10.51
C ASP A 11 -4.63 11.46 -9.36
N THR A 12 -5.14 12.55 -8.82
CA THR A 12 -4.58 13.19 -7.61
C THR A 12 -4.70 12.26 -6.39
N VAL A 13 -5.85 11.61 -6.23
CA VAL A 13 -6.08 10.61 -5.17
C VAL A 13 -5.15 9.41 -5.35
N LYS A 14 -5.06 8.84 -6.56
CA LYS A 14 -4.14 7.74 -6.86
C LYS A 14 -2.70 8.10 -6.55
N LYS A 15 -2.25 9.30 -6.95
CA LYS A 15 -0.90 9.78 -6.67
C LYS A 15 -0.65 9.93 -5.18
N THR A 16 -1.59 10.53 -4.45
CA THR A 16 -1.49 10.71 -2.99
C THR A 16 -1.46 9.36 -2.26
N VAL A 17 -2.30 8.42 -2.70
CA VAL A 17 -2.33 7.04 -2.17
C VAL A 17 -1.02 6.33 -2.47
N PHE A 18 -0.52 6.42 -3.69
CA PHE A 18 0.74 5.82 -4.12
C PHE A 18 1.93 6.39 -3.36
N GLU A 19 2.07 7.71 -3.26
CA GLU A 19 3.15 8.36 -2.52
C GLU A 19 3.11 8.03 -1.03
N SER A 20 1.91 8.02 -0.42
CA SER A 20 1.77 7.62 0.97
C SER A 20 2.07 6.14 1.20
N LEU A 21 1.82 5.28 0.21
CA LEU A 21 2.15 3.86 0.23
C LEU A 21 3.66 3.67 0.10
N SER A 22 4.27 4.24 -0.92
CA SER A 22 5.71 4.13 -1.19
C SER A 22 6.54 4.62 -0.01
N LYS A 23 6.18 5.75 0.59
CA LYS A 23 6.85 6.26 1.79
C LYS A 23 6.73 5.29 2.97
N LYS A 24 5.59 4.62 3.11
CA LYS A 24 5.36 3.69 4.22
C LYS A 24 6.01 2.33 3.98
N LEU A 25 6.07 1.86 2.74
CA LEU A 25 6.78 0.65 2.35
C LEU A 25 8.31 0.81 2.53
N LEU A 26 8.83 2.03 2.30
CA LEU A 26 10.22 2.40 2.53
C LEU A 26 10.68 2.32 4.00
N GLU A 27 9.75 2.33 4.96
CA GLU A 27 10.06 2.18 6.39
C GLU A 27 10.43 0.74 6.75
N TYR A 28 10.26 -0.22 5.84
CA TYR A 28 10.55 -1.64 6.04
C TYR A 28 11.77 -2.06 5.22
N GLU A 29 12.91 -2.20 5.89
CA GLU A 29 14.18 -2.65 5.29
C GLU A 29 14.18 -4.15 4.97
N GLU A 30 13.39 -4.94 5.71
CA GLU A 30 13.28 -6.39 5.56
C GLU A 30 11.96 -6.82 4.88
N GLU A 31 11.78 -8.12 4.67
CA GLU A 31 10.54 -8.66 4.11
C GLU A 31 9.33 -8.28 4.98
N ILE A 32 8.34 -7.61 4.38
CA ILE A 32 7.13 -7.18 5.09
C ILE A 32 6.30 -8.40 5.51
N SER A 33 5.99 -8.48 6.80
CA SER A 33 5.12 -9.51 7.35
C SER A 33 3.65 -9.30 6.97
N ASP A 34 2.84 -10.37 7.02
CA ASP A 34 1.39 -10.27 6.80
C ASP A 34 0.70 -9.32 7.79
N TYR A 35 1.21 -9.24 9.02
CA TYR A 35 0.70 -8.34 10.03
C TYR A 35 0.92 -6.87 9.64
N GLU A 36 2.12 -6.53 9.16
CA GLU A 36 2.46 -5.17 8.73
C GLU A 36 1.66 -4.77 7.48
N LEU A 37 1.54 -5.66 6.49
CA LEU A 37 0.69 -5.45 5.33
C LEU A 37 -0.76 -5.18 5.73
N ARG A 38 -1.32 -5.97 6.66
CA ARG A 38 -2.66 -5.74 7.20
C ARG A 38 -2.80 -4.36 7.84
N ARG A 39 -1.82 -3.92 8.64
CA ARG A 39 -1.82 -2.59 9.26
C ARG A 39 -1.75 -1.46 8.23
N ILE A 40 -0.92 -1.61 7.20
CA ILE A 40 -0.79 -0.63 6.11
C ILE A 40 -2.14 -0.49 5.41
N VAL A 41 -2.70 -1.60 4.92
CA VAL A 41 -3.99 -1.61 4.20
C VAL A 41 -5.11 -1.04 5.07
N PHE A 42 -5.22 -1.48 6.32
CA PHE A 42 -6.23 -0.97 7.24
C PHE A 42 -6.11 0.54 7.47
N SER A 43 -4.87 1.05 7.60
CA SER A 43 -4.63 2.48 7.75
C SER A 43 -4.98 3.29 6.48
N MET A 44 -4.90 2.68 5.29
CA MET A 44 -5.33 3.31 4.04
C MET A 44 -6.85 3.42 4.00
N PHE A 45 -7.58 2.34 4.34
CA PHE A 45 -9.04 2.37 4.38
C PHE A 45 -9.58 3.37 5.41
N LYS A 46 -8.93 3.50 6.57
CA LYS A 46 -9.30 4.51 7.58
C LYS A 46 -9.21 5.96 7.10
N ARG A 47 -8.50 6.23 6.00
CA ARG A 47 -8.41 7.57 5.41
C ARG A 47 -9.52 7.86 4.41
N VAL A 48 -10.36 6.87 4.09
CA VAL A 48 -11.53 7.06 3.22
C VAL A 48 -12.59 7.83 4.00
N LEU A 49 -12.94 9.02 3.52
CA LEU A 49 -13.96 9.87 4.15
C LEU A 49 -15.32 9.16 4.08
N GLY A 50 -15.97 9.02 5.23
CA GLY A 50 -17.37 8.58 5.34
C GLY A 50 -17.60 7.13 5.76
N TYR A 51 -16.55 6.34 6.01
CA TYR A 51 -16.68 4.96 6.51
C TYR A 51 -15.95 4.76 7.83
N GLU A 52 -16.62 4.11 8.78
CA GLU A 52 -15.94 3.45 9.89
C GLU A 52 -15.33 2.14 9.39
N VAL A 53 -14.12 1.82 9.88
CA VAL A 53 -13.32 0.72 9.34
C VAL A 53 -12.95 -0.24 10.45
N TYR A 54 -13.35 -1.49 10.28
CA TYR A 54 -13.15 -2.59 11.23
C TYR A 54 -12.55 -3.82 10.53
N TRP A 55 -11.95 -4.70 11.32
CA TRP A 55 -11.67 -6.04 10.85
C TRP A 55 -12.97 -6.84 10.88
N ALA A 56 -13.30 -7.50 9.78
CA ALA A 56 -14.45 -8.40 9.77
C ALA A 56 -14.12 -9.65 10.59
N ASP A 57 -15.15 -10.24 11.21
CA ASP A 57 -15.03 -11.49 11.94
C ASP A 57 -14.49 -12.59 11.01
N SER A 58 -13.34 -13.18 11.40
CA SER A 58 -12.67 -14.18 10.57
C SER A 58 -13.40 -15.51 10.50
N ASP A 59 -14.20 -15.84 11.51
CA ASP A 59 -14.94 -17.10 11.57
C ASP A 59 -16.18 -17.03 10.67
N ILE A 60 -16.71 -15.82 10.46
CA ILE A 60 -17.89 -15.57 9.62
C ILE A 60 -17.49 -15.26 8.17
N HIS A 61 -16.49 -14.40 7.97
CA HIS A 61 -16.17 -13.83 6.65
C HIS A 61 -14.86 -14.34 6.05
N GLY A 62 -14.08 -15.10 6.81
CA GLY A 62 -12.74 -15.55 6.46
C GLY A 62 -11.66 -14.50 6.73
N LYS A 63 -10.39 -14.90 6.51
CA LYS A 63 -9.22 -14.04 6.76
C LYS A 63 -9.13 -12.89 5.75
N ASN A 64 -8.39 -11.84 6.13
CA ASN A 64 -8.08 -10.68 5.27
C ASN A 64 -9.34 -9.98 4.75
N ARG A 65 -10.30 -9.72 5.65
CA ARG A 65 -11.55 -9.04 5.35
C ARG A 65 -11.65 -7.78 6.20
N ILE A 66 -11.95 -6.66 5.55
CA ILE A 66 -12.26 -5.38 6.22
C ILE A 66 -13.74 -5.12 6.08
N LEU A 67 -14.37 -4.71 7.18
CA LEU A 67 -15.72 -4.18 7.20
C LEU A 67 -15.64 -2.65 7.12
N LEU A 68 -16.32 -2.08 6.14
CA LEU A 68 -16.54 -0.64 6.00
C LEU A 68 -18.01 -0.38 6.32
N GLN A 69 -18.27 0.49 7.29
CA GLN A 69 -19.61 0.77 7.78
C GLN A 69 -19.94 2.26 7.65
N THR A 70 -21.13 2.55 7.15
CA THR A 70 -21.77 3.89 7.21
C THR A 70 -23.03 3.79 8.08
N GLU A 71 -23.75 4.90 8.25
CA GLU A 71 -25.05 4.88 8.92
C GLU A 71 -26.09 3.96 8.23
N THR A 72 -25.93 3.71 6.93
CA THR A 72 -26.95 3.04 6.12
C THR A 72 -26.46 1.77 5.43
N GLU A 73 -25.15 1.53 5.38
CA GLU A 73 -24.56 0.47 4.56
C GLU A 73 -23.36 -0.20 5.24
N GLU A 74 -23.23 -1.50 4.98
CA GLU A 74 -22.07 -2.31 5.37
C GLU A 74 -21.46 -2.96 4.14
N ILE A 75 -20.15 -2.81 3.99
CA ILE A 75 -19.39 -3.34 2.84
C ILE A 75 -18.24 -4.19 3.37
N ILE A 76 -18.18 -5.44 2.92
CA ILE A 76 -17.08 -6.35 3.25
C ILE A 76 -16.11 -6.43 2.08
N VAL A 77 -14.86 -6.08 2.33
CA VAL A 77 -13.80 -6.03 1.32
C VAL A 77 -12.75 -7.11 1.58
N ASN A 78 -12.49 -7.94 0.58
CA ASN A 78 -11.35 -8.85 0.56
C ASN A 78 -10.08 -8.08 0.22
N ILE A 79 -9.10 -8.08 1.12
CA ILE A 79 -7.84 -7.36 0.92
C ILE A 79 -6.66 -8.27 0.52
N THR A 80 -6.85 -9.57 0.34
CA THR A 80 -5.74 -10.50 0.02
C THR A 80 -4.98 -10.07 -1.23
N SER A 81 -5.66 -9.81 -2.35
CA SER A 81 -4.99 -9.40 -3.60
C SER A 81 -4.27 -8.06 -3.49
N LEU A 82 -4.76 -7.16 -2.62
CA LEU A 82 -4.10 -5.90 -2.33
C LEU A 82 -2.82 -6.16 -1.53
N MET A 83 -2.86 -7.00 -0.50
CA MET A 83 -1.69 -7.40 0.28
C MET A 83 -0.62 -8.05 -0.62
N ASP A 84 -1.01 -8.96 -1.51
CA ASP A 84 -0.10 -9.63 -2.44
C ASP A 84 0.57 -8.63 -3.39
N SER A 85 -0.20 -7.67 -3.88
CA SER A 85 0.30 -6.60 -4.75
C SER A 85 1.31 -5.72 -4.01
N LEU A 86 1.03 -5.35 -2.76
CA LEU A 86 1.94 -4.56 -1.93
C LEU A 86 3.24 -5.31 -1.63
N ARG A 87 3.16 -6.60 -1.32
CA ARG A 87 4.33 -7.47 -1.12
C ARG A 87 5.21 -7.50 -2.38
N LYS A 88 4.60 -7.64 -3.56
CA LYS A 88 5.32 -7.64 -4.83
C LYS A 88 5.99 -6.30 -5.11
N ILE A 89 5.27 -5.19 -4.91
CA ILE A 89 5.79 -3.83 -5.11
C ILE A 89 6.98 -3.58 -4.18
N HIS A 90 6.87 -3.93 -2.90
CA HIS A 90 7.97 -3.79 -1.94
C HIS A 90 9.20 -4.58 -2.37
N LYS A 91 9.03 -5.86 -2.73
CA LYS A 91 10.13 -6.70 -3.20
C LYS A 91 10.83 -6.13 -4.45
N GLU A 92 10.07 -5.68 -5.44
CA GLU A 92 10.63 -5.07 -6.65
C GLU A 92 11.41 -3.79 -6.32
N TYR A 93 10.88 -2.99 -5.40
CA TYR A 93 11.50 -1.75 -4.97
C TYR A 93 12.80 -1.98 -4.18
N THR A 94 12.82 -2.92 -3.23
CA THR A 94 14.03 -3.30 -2.48
C THR A 94 15.13 -3.81 -3.42
N ASN A 95 14.78 -4.69 -4.36
CA ASN A 95 15.73 -5.18 -5.37
C ASN A 95 16.30 -4.04 -6.23
N TYR A 96 15.48 -3.06 -6.58
CA TYR A 96 15.92 -1.88 -7.31
C TYR A 96 16.92 -1.06 -6.51
N LEU A 97 16.62 -0.78 -5.23
CA LEU A 97 17.54 -0.06 -4.35
C LEU A 97 18.88 -0.79 -4.22
N ASP A 98 18.86 -2.10 -3.97
CA ASP A 98 20.08 -2.91 -3.90
C ASP A 98 20.90 -2.76 -5.18
N SER A 99 20.28 -2.89 -6.36
CA SER A 99 20.97 -2.73 -7.65
C SER A 99 21.61 -1.35 -7.82
N LYS A 100 20.96 -0.28 -7.35
CA LYS A 100 21.47 1.09 -7.43
C LYS A 100 22.64 1.33 -6.49
N PHE A 101 22.58 0.80 -5.26
CA PHE A 101 23.71 0.83 -4.33
C PHE A 101 24.92 0.06 -4.89
N PHE A 102 24.71 -1.06 -5.59
CA PHE A 102 25.79 -1.78 -6.27
C PHE A 102 26.40 -1.00 -7.45
N GLU A 103 25.59 -0.29 -8.25
CA GLU A 103 26.07 0.56 -9.34
C GLU A 103 26.90 1.76 -8.84
N GLU A 104 26.49 2.40 -7.75
CA GLU A 104 27.20 3.54 -7.15
C GLU A 104 28.53 3.13 -6.52
N LYS A 105 28.57 1.98 -5.82
CA LYS A 105 29.83 1.44 -5.28
C LYS A 105 30.86 1.14 -6.37
N LYS A 106 30.44 0.57 -7.52
CA LYS A 106 31.34 0.36 -8.66
C LYS A 106 31.91 1.66 -9.20
N LYS A 107 31.06 2.67 -9.40
CA LYS A 107 31.53 3.99 -9.86
C LYS A 107 32.56 4.60 -8.91
N THR A 108 32.40 4.42 -7.59
CA THR A 108 33.33 5.01 -6.61
C THR A 108 34.68 4.28 -6.57
N GLN A 109 34.69 2.95 -6.78
CA GLN A 109 35.92 2.16 -6.89
C GLN A 109 36.70 2.44 -8.19
N ASP A 110 36.00 2.76 -9.29
CA ASP A 110 36.65 3.09 -10.57
C ASP A 110 37.34 4.48 -10.56
N PHE A 111 37.16 5.30 -9.52
CA PHE A 111 37.85 6.60 -9.35
C PHE A 111 39.05 6.55 -8.37
N GLU A 112 39.31 5.41 -7.72
CA GLU A 112 40.46 5.23 -6.82
C GLU A 112 41.66 4.49 -7.47
N ILE A 113 41.69 4.38 -8.81
CA ILE A 113 42.81 3.79 -9.59
C ILE A 113 43.48 4.84 -10.47
#